data_AF-A0A1Y3ZNV7-F1
#
_entry.id   AF-A0A1Y3ZNV7-F1
#
_cell.length_a   1.000
_cell.length_b   1.000
_cell.length_c   1.000
_cell.angle_alpha   90.00
_cell.angle_beta   90.00
_cell.angle_gamma   90.00
#
_symmetry.space_group_name_H-M   'P 1'
#
loop_
_entity.id
_entity.type
_entity.pdbx_description
1 polymer ?
#
loop_
_entity_poly.entity_id
_entity_poly.type
_entity_poly.pdbx_seq_one_letter_code
_entity_poly.pdbx_strand_id
1 'polypeptide(L)'
;YKYRLEDILLLVILGRLGKCITRPDIIRFGERNLKRFRSLGILLNGVPSEPTLCRIFKHIDDEAMSERMSEFTSAFHDELVGLAGDIICIDGKAMRGTVLENGRNPDIVSAYSLKGGVTLATDMCEEKSNEITSVPRLLDKVDVSGCIVTADAMSFQKAIIDKIRGKDGDFLIELKANQRTLRYGIEDNVELAEPVDVYSEGPF
;
A
#
# COMPACT_ATOMS: atom_id res chain seq x y z
N TYR A 1 15.90 -19.70 24.35
CA TYR A 1 16.17 -18.25 24.36
C TYR A 1 14.88 -17.48 24.17
N LYS A 2 14.66 -16.42 24.92
CA LYS A 2 13.57 -15.47 24.69
C LYS A 2 14.06 -14.43 23.67
N TYR A 3 13.27 -14.18 22.65
CA TYR A 3 13.50 -13.11 21.69
C TYR A 3 12.52 -11.99 21.99
N ARG A 4 12.94 -10.73 21.82
CA ARG A 4 11.99 -9.62 21.82
C ARG A 4 11.22 -9.65 20.51
N LEU A 5 9.92 -9.36 20.57
CA LEU A 5 9.09 -9.34 19.36
C LEU A 5 9.58 -8.30 18.36
N GLU A 6 9.96 -7.11 18.83
CA GLU A 6 10.54 -6.03 18.03
C GLU A 6 11.77 -6.47 17.22
N ASP A 7 12.68 -7.25 17.82
CA ASP A 7 13.88 -7.75 17.14
C ASP A 7 13.52 -8.67 15.96
N ILE A 8 12.47 -9.49 16.14
CA ILE A 8 12.01 -10.42 15.13
C ILE A 8 11.26 -9.68 14.02
N LEU A 9 10.38 -8.74 14.37
CA LEU A 9 9.66 -7.94 13.39
C LEU A 9 10.64 -7.12 12.53
N LEU A 10 11.64 -6.49 13.14
CA LEU A 10 12.65 -5.74 12.38
C LEU A 10 13.47 -6.65 11.46
N LEU A 11 13.87 -7.84 11.92
CA LEU A 11 14.54 -8.82 11.07
C LEU A 11 13.69 -9.17 9.83
N VAL A 12 12.39 -9.39 10.03
CA VAL A 12 11.46 -9.73 8.95
C VAL A 12 11.30 -8.56 7.98
N ILE A 13 11.07 -7.34 8.48
CA ILE A 13 10.93 -6.13 7.66
C ILE A 13 12.19 -5.91 6.82
N LEU A 14 13.37 -5.92 7.44
CA LEU A 14 14.64 -5.71 6.72
C LEU A 14 14.95 -6.84 5.74
N GLY A 15 14.61 -8.08 6.09
CA GLY A 15 14.70 -9.21 5.17
C GLY A 15 13.82 -9.01 3.93
N ARG A 16 12.57 -8.55 4.13
CA ARG A 16 11.63 -8.28 3.03
C ARG A 16 12.12 -7.15 2.13
N LEU A 17 12.61 -6.04 2.71
CA LEU A 17 13.24 -4.94 1.96
C LEU A 17 14.48 -5.41 1.19
N GLY A 18 15.23 -6.36 1.75
CA GLY A 18 16.32 -7.08 1.08
C GLY A 18 15.88 -8.12 0.04
N LYS A 19 14.60 -8.14 -0.34
CA LYS A 19 13.98 -9.10 -1.28
C LYS A 19 14.04 -10.56 -0.83
N CYS A 20 14.18 -10.83 0.46
CA CYS A 20 14.06 -12.17 1.02
C CYS A 20 12.57 -12.51 1.25
N ILE A 21 12.07 -13.49 0.50
CA ILE A 21 10.63 -13.81 0.49
C ILE A 21 10.31 -14.98 1.43
N THR A 22 11.15 -16.00 1.48
CA THR A 22 10.87 -17.19 2.28
C THR A 22 11.43 -17.05 3.70
N ARG A 23 10.89 -17.81 4.67
CA ARG A 23 11.42 -17.83 6.04
C ARG A 23 12.89 -18.25 6.07
N PRO A 24 13.32 -19.30 5.32
CA PRO A 24 14.73 -19.63 5.18
C PRO A 24 15.58 -18.47 4.65
N ASP A 25 15.09 -17.70 3.68
CA ASP A 25 15.82 -16.55 3.14
C ASP A 25 15.99 -15.44 4.20
N ILE A 26 14.94 -15.15 4.97
CA ILE A 26 14.99 -14.17 6.06
C ILE A 26 15.97 -14.62 7.15
N ILE A 27 15.99 -15.91 7.50
CA ILE A 27 16.95 -16.45 8.49
C ILE A 27 18.37 -16.30 7.95
N ARG A 28 18.63 -16.71 6.70
CA ARG A 28 19.94 -16.56 6.04
C ARG A 28 20.38 -15.10 5.98
N PHE A 29 19.45 -14.18 5.72
CA PHE A 29 19.71 -12.74 5.76
C PHE A 29 20.11 -12.29 7.17
N GLY A 30 19.40 -12.75 8.20
CA GLY A 30 19.74 -12.53 9.60
C GLY A 30 21.14 -13.03 9.96
N GLU A 31 21.49 -14.24 9.53
CA GLU A 31 22.78 -14.88 9.81
C GLU A 31 23.93 -14.10 9.16
N ARG A 32 23.77 -13.75 7.87
CA ARG A 32 24.76 -12.95 7.12
C ARG A 32 25.01 -11.58 7.76
N ASN A 33 23.98 -10.97 8.33
CA ASN A 33 24.04 -9.62 8.89
C ASN A 33 24.11 -9.59 10.43
N LEU A 34 24.29 -10.74 11.10
CA LEU A 34 24.16 -10.85 12.56
C LEU A 34 25.11 -9.90 13.33
N LYS A 35 26.33 -9.70 12.82
CA LYS A 35 27.29 -8.75 13.43
C LYS A 35 26.73 -7.32 13.44
N ARG A 36 26.08 -6.89 12.36
CA ARG A 36 25.47 -5.56 12.22
C ARG A 36 24.21 -5.43 13.09
N PHE A 37 23.40 -6.48 13.19
CA PHE A 37 22.26 -6.48 14.11
C PHE A 37 22.70 -6.32 15.56
N ARG A 38 23.75 -7.05 15.97
CA ARG A 38 24.29 -6.95 17.33
C ARG A 38 24.88 -5.57 17.64
N SER A 39 25.53 -4.91 16.67
CA SER A 39 26.01 -3.54 16.87
C SER A 39 24.87 -2.52 17.04
N LEU A 40 23.67 -2.83 16.54
CA LEU A 40 22.46 -2.03 16.75
C LEU A 40 21.71 -2.42 18.04
N GLY A 41 22.23 -3.36 18.83
CA GLY A 41 21.57 -3.86 20.05
C GLY A 41 20.42 -4.83 19.79
N ILE A 42 20.37 -5.44 18.61
CA ILE A 42 19.27 -6.28 18.12
C ILE A 42 19.77 -7.72 17.88
N LEU A 43 18.92 -8.73 18.09
CA LEU A 43 19.27 -10.15 17.94
C LEU A 43 20.51 -10.58 18.75
N LEU A 44 20.65 -10.05 19.98
CA LEU A 44 21.77 -10.38 20.88
C LEU A 44 21.89 -11.90 21.11
N ASN A 45 20.74 -12.57 21.23
CA ASN A 45 20.62 -14.02 21.42
C ASN A 45 20.79 -14.84 20.12
N GLY A 46 21.13 -14.21 18.99
CA GLY A 46 21.23 -14.85 17.67
C GLY A 46 19.99 -14.66 16.82
N VAL A 47 19.95 -15.35 15.68
CA VAL A 47 18.82 -15.33 14.74
C VAL A 47 17.76 -16.33 15.18
N PRO A 48 16.46 -15.98 15.19
CA PRO A 48 15.40 -16.91 15.52
C PRO A 48 15.36 -18.10 14.55
N SER A 49 15.02 -19.28 15.08
CA SER A 49 14.81 -20.47 14.27
C SER A 49 13.50 -20.39 13.47
N GLU A 50 13.39 -21.15 12.39
CA GLU A 50 12.18 -21.18 11.56
C GLU A 50 10.90 -21.54 12.36
N PRO A 51 10.89 -22.53 13.27
CA PRO A 51 9.72 -22.78 14.11
C PRO A 51 9.32 -21.59 14.98
N THR A 52 10.28 -20.74 15.37
CA THR A 52 10.00 -19.52 16.15
C THR A 52 9.29 -18.49 15.28
N LEU A 53 9.76 -18.25 14.06
CA LEU A 53 9.08 -17.39 13.10
C LEU A 53 7.67 -17.91 12.78
N CYS A 54 7.51 -19.21 12.56
CA CYS A 54 6.21 -19.83 12.30
C CYS A 54 5.22 -19.63 13.47
N ARG A 55 5.68 -19.77 14.72
CA ARG A 55 4.81 -19.52 15.89
C ARG A 55 4.38 -18.07 15.95
N ILE A 56 5.29 -17.13 15.70
CA ILE A 56 4.98 -15.70 15.74
C ILE A 56 3.98 -15.34 14.63
N PHE A 57 4.25 -15.72 13.38
CA PHE A 57 3.35 -15.42 12.26
C PHE A 57 1.95 -15.99 12.43
N LYS A 58 1.79 -17.10 13.17
CA LYS A 58 0.47 -17.67 13.48
C LYS A 58 -0.33 -16.91 14.55
N HIS A 59 0.33 -16.08 15.35
CA HIS A 59 -0.30 -15.36 16.47
C HIS A 59 -0.23 -13.84 16.30
N ILE A 60 0.32 -13.36 15.19
CA ILE A 60 0.20 -11.95 14.82
C ILE A 60 -1.25 -11.72 14.42
N ASP A 61 -1.82 -10.66 14.98
CA ASP A 61 -3.07 -10.09 14.50
C ASP A 61 -2.75 -9.26 13.24
N ASP A 62 -3.33 -9.68 12.11
CA ASP A 62 -3.05 -9.09 10.80
C ASP A 62 -3.56 -7.65 10.70
N GLU A 63 -4.70 -7.32 11.32
CA GLU A 63 -5.27 -5.98 11.33
C GLU A 63 -4.41 -5.04 12.17
N ALA A 64 -4.07 -5.45 13.39
CA ALA A 64 -3.20 -4.66 14.26
C ALA A 64 -1.81 -4.47 13.64
N MET A 65 -1.27 -5.48 12.95
CA MET A 65 0.00 -5.35 12.25
C MET A 65 -0.09 -4.36 11.08
N SER A 66 -1.16 -4.42 10.28
CA SER A 66 -1.42 -3.48 9.18
C SER A 66 -1.50 -2.04 9.67
N GLU A 67 -2.22 -1.79 10.76
CA GLU A 67 -2.31 -0.46 11.38
C GLU A 67 -0.94 0.04 11.84
N ARG A 68 -0.17 -0.78 12.56
CA ARG A 68 1.17 -0.39 13.04
C ARG A 68 2.16 -0.17 11.91
N MET A 69 2.08 -0.94 10.84
CA MET A 69 2.87 -0.71 9.63
C MET A 69 2.49 0.59 8.94
N SER A 70 1.19 0.93 8.92
CA SER A 70 0.71 2.19 8.32
C SER A 70 1.19 3.40 9.12
N GLU A 71 1.11 3.34 10.46
CA GLU A 71 1.68 4.36 11.36
C GLU A 71 3.19 4.50 11.16
N PHE A 72 3.90 3.38 11.10
CA PHE A 72 5.35 3.36 10.87
C PHE A 72 5.69 4.04 9.54
N THR A 73 5.06 3.64 8.44
CA THR A 73 5.35 4.23 7.13
C THR A 73 4.99 5.71 7.06
N SER A 74 3.87 6.11 7.67
CA SER A 74 3.44 7.52 7.69
C SER A 74 4.48 8.41 8.36
N ALA A 75 5.13 7.93 9.43
CA ALA A 75 6.21 8.66 10.09
C ALA A 75 7.45 8.91 9.20
N PHE A 76 7.69 8.07 8.19
CA PHE A 76 8.77 8.28 7.21
C PHE A 76 8.29 8.99 5.94
N HIS A 77 7.00 8.94 5.63
CA HIS A 77 6.46 9.51 4.40
C HIS A 77 6.73 11.02 4.32
N ASP A 78 6.50 11.76 5.41
CA ASP A 78 6.80 13.19 5.50
C ASP A 78 8.28 13.49 5.23
N GLU A 79 9.19 12.67 5.73
CA GLU A 79 10.64 12.81 5.53
C GLU A 79 11.06 12.47 4.09
N LEU A 80 10.43 11.47 3.49
CA LEU A 80 10.77 10.96 2.15
C LEU A 80 10.20 11.81 1.01
N VAL A 81 9.00 12.34 1.17
CA VAL A 81 8.26 13.04 0.11
C VAL A 81 8.44 14.56 0.20
N GLY A 82 8.66 15.09 1.42
CA GLY A 82 8.78 16.53 1.66
C GLY A 82 7.50 17.30 1.32
N LEU A 83 7.61 18.61 1.10
CA LEU A 83 6.47 19.50 0.83
C LEU A 83 5.87 19.36 -0.58
N ALA A 84 6.43 18.52 -1.45
CA ALA A 84 6.00 18.39 -2.83
C ALA A 84 4.98 17.25 -2.95
N GLY A 85 3.71 17.58 -3.23
CA GLY A 85 2.59 16.64 -3.33
C GLY A 85 2.91 15.31 -4.03
N ASP A 86 2.39 14.20 -3.50
CA ASP A 86 2.71 12.84 -3.94
C ASP A 86 1.72 12.31 -4.99
N ILE A 87 2.09 11.20 -5.64
CA ILE A 87 1.14 10.37 -6.39
C ILE A 87 0.86 9.13 -5.55
N ILE A 88 -0.38 8.98 -5.11
CA ILE A 88 -0.83 7.84 -4.30
C ILE A 88 -1.59 6.88 -5.21
N CYS A 89 -1.04 5.69 -5.41
CA CYS A 89 -1.62 4.65 -6.24
C CYS A 89 -2.44 3.69 -5.39
N ILE A 90 -3.72 3.53 -5.71
CA ILE A 90 -4.60 2.57 -5.07
C ILE A 90 -4.82 1.38 -6.00
N ASP A 91 -4.42 0.19 -5.55
CA ASP A 91 -4.51 -1.04 -6.35
C ASP A 91 -4.89 -2.25 -5.49
N GLY A 92 -5.73 -3.12 -6.05
CA GLY A 92 -6.20 -4.38 -5.48
C GLY A 92 -5.47 -5.57 -6.08
N LYS A 93 -4.97 -6.48 -5.22
CA LYS A 93 -4.31 -7.72 -5.63
C LYS A 93 -4.87 -8.93 -4.89
N ALA A 94 -5.21 -9.97 -5.65
CA ALA A 94 -5.61 -11.26 -5.11
C ALA A 94 -4.44 -11.99 -4.44
N MET A 95 -4.61 -12.37 -3.17
CA MET A 95 -3.65 -13.20 -2.43
C MET A 95 -3.77 -14.68 -2.82
N ARG A 96 -3.10 -15.07 -3.90
CA ARG A 96 -3.03 -16.47 -4.32
C ARG A 96 -2.29 -17.32 -3.27
N GLY A 97 -2.83 -18.49 -2.98
CA GLY A 97 -2.26 -19.43 -2.00
C GLY A 97 -2.77 -19.26 -0.57
N THR A 98 -3.56 -18.22 -0.30
CA THR A 98 -4.34 -18.07 0.93
C THR A 98 -5.80 -18.35 0.61
N VAL A 99 -6.43 -19.27 1.34
CA VAL A 99 -7.84 -19.64 1.14
C VAL A 99 -8.56 -19.37 2.45
N LEU A 100 -9.54 -18.45 2.42
CA LEU A 100 -10.43 -18.20 3.54
C LEU A 100 -11.35 -19.40 3.76
N GLU A 101 -12.04 -19.47 4.90
CA GLU A 101 -12.97 -20.56 5.21
C GLU A 101 -14.08 -20.72 4.15
N ASN A 102 -14.43 -19.63 3.47
CA ASN A 102 -15.40 -19.60 2.37
C ASN A 102 -14.85 -20.16 1.03
N GLY A 103 -13.61 -20.65 1.00
CA GLY A 103 -12.98 -21.24 -0.19
C GLY A 103 -12.42 -20.22 -1.20
N ARG A 104 -12.48 -18.92 -0.92
CA ARG A 104 -11.98 -17.86 -1.82
C ARG A 104 -10.60 -17.38 -1.41
N ASN A 105 -9.89 -16.83 -2.37
CA ASN A 105 -8.69 -16.02 -2.10
C ASN A 105 -9.13 -14.60 -1.71
N PRO A 106 -8.63 -14.06 -0.59
CA PRO A 106 -8.87 -12.66 -0.24
C PRO A 106 -8.13 -11.74 -1.21
N ASP A 107 -8.65 -10.54 -1.38
CA ASP A 107 -8.00 -9.44 -2.11
C ASP A 107 -7.40 -8.47 -1.09
N ILE A 108 -6.20 -7.95 -1.35
CA ILE A 108 -5.62 -6.84 -0.59
C ILE A 108 -5.63 -5.60 -1.46
N VAL A 109 -6.23 -4.53 -0.94
CA VAL A 109 -6.13 -3.19 -1.53
C VAL A 109 -5.06 -2.41 -0.79
N SER A 110 -4.19 -1.74 -1.53
CA SER A 110 -3.05 -1.00 -0.98
C SER A 110 -3.01 0.43 -1.50
N ALA A 111 -2.63 1.37 -0.64
CA ALA A 111 -2.27 2.74 -1.00
C ALA A 111 -0.75 2.83 -1.05
N TYR A 112 -0.20 3.11 -2.22
CA TYR A 112 1.23 3.16 -2.46
C TYR A 112 1.67 4.57 -2.81
N SER A 113 2.63 5.11 -2.05
CA SER A 113 3.31 6.36 -2.35
C SER A 113 4.34 6.13 -3.45
N LEU A 114 4.15 6.77 -4.62
CA LEU A 114 5.08 6.65 -5.73
C LEU A 114 6.42 7.32 -5.42
N LYS A 115 6.41 8.52 -4.83
CA LYS A 115 7.64 9.25 -4.49
C LYS A 115 8.38 8.62 -3.32
N GLY A 116 7.65 8.26 -2.26
CA GLY A 116 8.22 7.63 -1.07
C GLY A 116 8.63 6.18 -1.29
N GLY A 117 8.08 5.52 -2.31
CA GLY A 117 8.40 4.15 -2.66
C GLY A 117 7.85 3.12 -1.67
N VAL A 118 6.85 3.48 -0.87
CA VAL A 118 6.34 2.72 0.28
C VAL A 118 4.83 2.60 0.27
N THR A 119 4.32 1.52 0.86
CA THR A 119 2.88 1.33 1.07
C THR A 119 2.44 2.03 2.35
N LEU A 120 1.53 3.01 2.22
CA LEU A 120 1.03 3.84 3.30
C LEU A 120 -0.02 3.13 4.14
N ALA A 121 -0.92 2.40 3.49
CA ALA A 121 -1.96 1.63 4.16
C ALA A 121 -2.37 0.42 3.31
N THR A 122 -2.88 -0.60 3.98
CA THR A 122 -3.48 -1.78 3.34
C THR A 122 -4.81 -2.12 4.00
N ASP A 123 -5.76 -2.60 3.19
CA ASP A 123 -7.05 -3.11 3.65
C ASP A 123 -7.32 -4.47 3.02
N MET A 124 -7.66 -5.48 3.84
CA MET A 124 -8.01 -6.79 3.35
C MET A 124 -9.50 -6.85 3.00
N CYS A 125 -9.81 -7.41 1.85
CA CYS A 125 -11.15 -7.60 1.33
C CYS A 125 -11.45 -9.09 1.29
N GLU A 126 -12.45 -9.54 2.03
CA GLU A 126 -12.89 -10.94 1.97
C GLU A 126 -13.61 -11.27 0.65
N GLU A 127 -14.10 -10.25 -0.07
CA GLU A 127 -14.74 -10.40 -1.37
C GLU A 127 -14.27 -9.35 -2.38
N LYS A 128 -14.08 -9.77 -3.63
CA LYS A 128 -13.67 -8.91 -4.76
C LYS A 128 -14.60 -7.72 -5.03
N SER A 129 -15.90 -7.89 -4.81
CA SER A 129 -16.89 -6.82 -4.90
C SER A 129 -16.71 -5.73 -3.84
N ASN A 130 -15.94 -6.01 -2.78
CA ASN A 130 -15.73 -5.09 -1.69
C ASN A 130 -14.60 -4.09 -1.98
N GLU A 131 -13.81 -4.22 -3.05
CA GLU A 131 -12.76 -3.24 -3.40
C GLU A 131 -13.33 -1.81 -3.46
N ILE A 132 -14.53 -1.63 -4.05
CA ILE A 132 -15.23 -0.33 -4.08
C ILE A 132 -15.52 0.22 -2.67
N THR A 133 -15.75 -0.66 -1.69
CA THR A 133 -15.96 -0.26 -0.28
C THR A 133 -14.65 -0.09 0.48
N SER A 134 -13.59 -0.78 0.05
CA SER A 134 -12.28 -0.77 0.69
C SER A 134 -11.48 0.46 0.32
N VAL A 135 -11.60 0.96 -0.92
CA VAL A 135 -10.95 2.21 -1.34
C VAL A 135 -11.35 3.39 -0.42
N PRO A 136 -12.63 3.62 -0.10
CA PRO A 136 -13.00 4.61 0.91
C PRO A 136 -12.38 4.39 2.28
N ARG A 137 -12.32 3.15 2.79
CA ARG A 137 -11.73 2.86 4.11
C ARG A 137 -10.22 3.10 4.12
N LEU A 138 -9.56 2.75 3.02
CA LEU A 138 -8.15 3.00 2.80
C LEU A 138 -7.87 4.51 2.74
N LEU A 139 -8.70 5.25 2.01
CA LEU A 139 -8.65 6.72 1.97
C LEU A 139 -8.84 7.34 3.35
N ASP A 140 -9.60 6.74 4.27
CA ASP A 140 -9.71 7.27 5.65
C ASP A 140 -8.39 7.21 6.41
N LYS A 141 -7.59 6.17 6.15
CA LYS A 141 -6.31 5.89 6.84
C LYS A 141 -5.12 6.66 6.25
N VAL A 142 -5.28 7.28 5.09
CA VAL A 142 -4.21 7.96 4.35
C VAL A 142 -4.51 9.44 4.22
N ASP A 143 -3.48 10.27 4.42
CA ASP A 143 -3.55 11.69 4.05
C ASP A 143 -3.26 11.82 2.55
N VAL A 144 -4.23 12.41 1.84
CA VAL A 144 -4.16 12.62 0.39
C VAL A 144 -4.20 14.11 0.04
N SER A 145 -4.13 15.00 1.05
CA SER A 145 -4.17 16.43 0.83
C SER A 145 -3.02 16.89 -0.06
N GLY A 146 -3.34 17.63 -1.12
CA GLY A 146 -2.36 18.07 -2.13
C GLY A 146 -1.69 16.95 -2.93
N CYS A 147 -2.19 15.71 -2.83
CA CYS A 147 -1.69 14.56 -3.58
C CYS A 147 -2.62 14.22 -4.76
N ILE A 148 -2.08 13.56 -5.77
CA ILE A 148 -2.87 12.99 -6.87
C ILE A 148 -3.12 11.51 -6.57
N VAL A 149 -4.38 11.14 -6.42
CA VAL A 149 -4.80 9.74 -6.25
C VAL A 149 -5.02 9.12 -7.62
N THR A 150 -4.35 7.99 -7.88
CA THR A 150 -4.59 7.14 -9.05
C THR A 150 -5.19 5.82 -8.59
N ALA A 151 -6.09 5.28 -9.40
CA ALA A 151 -6.75 4.01 -9.11
C ALA A 151 -7.23 3.37 -10.40
N ASP A 152 -7.70 2.13 -10.31
CA ASP A 152 -8.31 1.44 -11.43
C ASP A 152 -9.61 2.12 -11.89
N ALA A 153 -10.02 1.83 -13.13
CA ALA A 153 -11.22 2.44 -13.69
C ALA A 153 -12.52 2.02 -12.98
N MET A 154 -12.51 0.91 -12.22
CA MET A 154 -13.67 0.49 -11.42
C MET A 154 -13.86 1.37 -10.19
N SER A 155 -12.79 1.97 -9.68
CA SER A 155 -12.78 2.94 -8.58
C SER A 155 -13.30 4.33 -8.98
N PHE A 156 -13.61 4.58 -10.27
CA PHE A 156 -14.27 5.80 -10.73
C PHE A 156 -15.74 5.84 -10.28
N GLN A 157 -15.97 5.99 -8.98
CA GLN A 157 -17.27 6.04 -8.33
C GLN A 157 -17.44 7.39 -7.65
N LYS A 158 -18.64 7.98 -7.75
CA LYS A 158 -18.92 9.31 -7.18
C LYS A 158 -18.49 9.41 -5.71
N ALA A 159 -18.82 8.42 -4.89
CA ALA A 159 -18.46 8.42 -3.47
C ALA A 159 -16.94 8.40 -3.21
N ILE A 160 -16.16 7.74 -4.06
CA ILE A 160 -14.68 7.72 -3.97
C ILE A 160 -14.12 9.09 -4.38
N ILE A 161 -14.59 9.63 -5.51
CA ILE A 161 -14.17 10.94 -6.01
C ILE A 161 -14.50 12.06 -5.01
N ASP A 162 -15.72 12.07 -4.48
CA ASP A 162 -16.15 13.06 -3.48
C ASP A 162 -15.30 12.95 -2.20
N LYS A 163 -14.84 11.75 -1.84
CA LYS A 163 -13.98 11.54 -0.67
C LYS A 163 -12.56 12.04 -0.88
N ILE A 164 -11.98 11.82 -2.07
CA ILE A 164 -10.66 12.36 -2.43
C ILE A 164 -10.70 13.89 -2.38
N ARG A 165 -11.71 14.48 -3.04
CA ARG A 165 -11.92 15.94 -3.06
C ARG A 165 -12.19 16.53 -1.68
N GLY A 166 -12.96 15.82 -0.85
CA GLY A 166 -13.25 16.24 0.52
C GLY A 166 -12.04 16.21 1.45
N LYS A 167 -10.94 15.57 1.03
CA LYS A 167 -9.63 15.58 1.72
C LYS A 167 -8.61 16.50 1.04
N ASP A 168 -9.05 17.42 0.19
CA ASP A 168 -8.20 18.33 -0.59
C ASP A 168 -7.17 17.59 -1.48
N GLY A 169 -7.49 16.37 -1.92
CA GLY A 169 -6.72 15.62 -2.91
C GLY A 169 -7.27 15.78 -4.33
N ASP A 170 -6.38 15.61 -5.30
CA ASP A 170 -6.70 15.52 -6.72
C ASP A 170 -6.76 14.05 -7.15
N PHE A 171 -7.32 13.77 -8.34
CA PHE A 171 -7.41 12.40 -8.85
C PHE A 171 -7.13 12.30 -10.34
N LEU A 172 -6.50 11.21 -10.73
CA LEU A 172 -6.35 10.77 -12.12
C LEU A 172 -6.80 9.31 -12.19
N ILE A 173 -8.06 9.10 -12.54
CA ILE A 173 -8.70 7.79 -12.59
C ILE A 173 -9.42 7.67 -13.93
N GLU A 174 -9.19 6.55 -14.62
CA GLU A 174 -9.79 6.30 -15.93
C GLU A 174 -11.32 6.14 -15.83
N LEU A 175 -12.04 6.83 -16.71
CA LEU A 175 -13.48 6.64 -16.87
C LEU A 175 -13.77 5.49 -17.85
N LYS A 176 -14.32 4.39 -17.35
CA LYS A 176 -14.67 3.24 -18.19
C LYS A 176 -16.00 3.43 -18.93
N ALA A 177 -16.11 2.81 -20.11
CA ALA A 177 -17.27 2.90 -21.00
C ALA A 177 -18.59 2.34 -20.44
N ASN A 178 -18.59 1.73 -19.25
CA ASN A 178 -19.81 1.30 -18.57
C ASN A 178 -20.63 2.49 -18.01
N GLN A 179 -20.04 3.67 -17.88
CA GLN A 179 -20.72 4.92 -17.50
C GLN A 179 -20.99 5.80 -18.73
N ARG A 180 -21.79 5.28 -19.67
CA ARG A 180 -22.00 5.89 -21.01
C ARG A 180 -22.42 7.35 -20.97
N THR A 181 -23.40 7.71 -20.14
CA THR A 181 -23.91 9.09 -20.07
C THR A 181 -22.83 10.07 -19.61
N LEU A 182 -22.04 9.70 -18.61
CA LEU A 182 -20.95 10.54 -18.13
C LEU A 182 -19.84 10.65 -19.18
N ARG A 183 -19.51 9.54 -19.82
CA ARG A 183 -18.51 9.50 -20.89
C ARG A 183 -18.90 10.40 -22.05
N TYR A 184 -20.10 10.26 -22.61
CA TYR A 184 -20.55 11.11 -23.72
C TYR A 184 -20.62 12.57 -23.30
N GLY A 185 -21.11 12.84 -22.08
CA GLY A 185 -21.12 14.21 -21.55
C GLY A 185 -19.71 14.81 -21.46
N ILE A 186 -18.70 14.05 -21.06
CA ILE A 186 -17.31 14.53 -21.02
C ILE A 186 -16.75 14.69 -22.43
N GLU A 187 -16.94 13.71 -23.32
CA GLU A 187 -16.47 13.77 -24.71
C GLU A 187 -17.02 15.02 -25.43
N ASP A 188 -18.33 15.28 -25.35
CA ASP A 188 -18.97 16.44 -25.96
C ASP A 188 -18.46 17.78 -25.35
N ASN A 189 -18.24 17.82 -24.03
CA ASN A 189 -17.78 19.04 -23.36
C ASN A 189 -16.29 19.33 -23.60
N VAL A 190 -15.45 18.30 -23.72
CA VAL A 190 -14.01 18.47 -23.97
C VAL A 190 -13.78 19.07 -25.36
N GLU A 191 -14.57 18.72 -26.37
CA GLU A 191 -14.50 19.34 -27.71
C GLU A 191 -14.83 20.83 -27.68
N LEU A 192 -15.68 21.26 -26.74
CA LEU A 192 -16.12 22.65 -26.60
C LEU A 192 -15.28 23.45 -25.59
N ALA A 193 -14.40 22.78 -24.82
CA ALA A 193 -13.62 23.41 -23.78
C ALA A 193 -12.36 24.08 -24.35
N GLU A 194 -12.13 25.35 -23.98
CA GLU A 194 -10.83 25.97 -24.22
C GLU A 194 -9.81 25.43 -23.21
N PRO A 195 -8.65 24.91 -23.66
CA PRO A 195 -7.63 24.40 -22.74
C PRO A 195 -7.08 25.54 -21.90
N VAL A 196 -7.04 25.33 -20.57
CA VAL A 196 -6.49 26.29 -19.61
C VAL A 196 -4.95 26.34 -19.70
N ASP A 197 -4.34 25.24 -20.12
CA ASP A 197 -2.90 25.12 -20.36
C ASP A 197 -2.65 24.15 -21.52
N VAL A 198 -1.57 24.36 -22.27
CA VAL A 198 -1.20 23.54 -23.44
C VAL A 198 0.24 23.10 -23.29
N TYR A 199 0.43 21.84 -22.89
CA TYR A 199 1.75 21.23 -22.88
C TYR A 199 2.08 20.67 -24.27
N SER A 200 3.18 21.14 -24.85
CA SER A 200 3.77 20.56 -26.06
C SER A 200 5.09 19.91 -25.66
N GLU A 201 5.23 18.60 -25.87
CA GLU A 201 6.54 17.95 -25.78
C GLU A 201 7.45 18.61 -26.81
N GLY A 202 8.55 19.20 -26.34
CA GLY A 202 9.59 19.75 -27.22
C GLY A 202 10.18 18.68 -28.14
N PRO A 203 10.81 19.07 -29.25
CA PRO A 203 11.41 18.09 -30.16
C PRO A 203 12.48 17.30 -29.39
N PHE A 204 12.32 15.97 -29.40
CA PHE A 204 13.33 15.02 -28.95
C PHE A 204 14.68 15.24 -29.67
#